data_AF-A0A227J0F5-F1
#
_entry.id   AF-A0A227J0F5-F1
#
_cell.length_a   1.000
_cell.length_b   1.000
_cell.length_c   1.000
_cell.angle_alpha   90.00
_cell.angle_beta   90.00
_cell.angle_gamma   90.00
#
_symmetry.space_group_name_H-M   'P 1'
#
loop_
_entity.id
_entity.type
_entity.pdbx_description
1 polymer ?
#
loop_
_entity_poly.entity_id
_entity_poly.type
_entity_poly.pdbx_seq_one_letter_code
_entity_poly.pdbx_strand_id
1 'polypeptide(L)'
;MLTAIRKNGLTLAIFACATTGLVALTQYLTEDQIKLQEQKQLLSVLNQVIPETMHDNALTQSCTLVTSPELGTMHAMPTYIAT
;
A
#
# COMPACT_ATOMS: atom_id res chain seq x y z
N MET A 1 -3.45 47.06 8.77
CA MET A 1 -2.64 45.99 8.15
C MET A 1 -3.00 44.59 8.66
N LEU A 2 -3.06 44.36 9.98
CA LEU A 2 -3.35 43.03 10.56
C LEU A 2 -4.68 42.39 10.08
N THR A 3 -5.72 43.20 9.87
CA THR A 3 -7.03 42.73 9.36
C THR A 3 -6.96 42.14 7.96
N ALA A 4 -6.10 42.68 7.09
CA ALA A 4 -5.90 42.18 5.73
C ALA A 4 -5.14 40.85 5.73
N ILE A 5 -4.13 40.71 6.58
CA ILE A 5 -3.39 39.46 6.77
C ILE A 5 -4.33 38.36 7.32
N ARG A 6 -5.15 38.70 8.32
CA ARG A 6 -6.12 37.76 8.92
C ARG A 6 -7.16 37.26 7.92
N LYS A 7 -7.67 38.14 7.06
CA LYS A 7 -8.70 37.78 6.07
C LYS A 7 -8.14 36.83 5.00
N ASN A 8 -6.94 37.11 4.47
CA ASN A 8 -6.31 36.23 3.49
C ASN A 8 -5.84 34.91 4.11
N GLY A 9 -5.28 34.94 5.32
CA GLY A 9 -4.89 33.73 6.05
C GLY A 9 -6.07 32.80 6.32
N LEU A 10 -7.24 33.34 6.65
CA LEU A 10 -8.46 32.54 6.84
C LEU A 10 -8.89 31.85 5.53
N THR A 11 -8.86 32.55 4.40
CA THR A 11 -9.17 31.95 3.10
C THR A 11 -8.21 30.82 2.74
N LEU A 12 -6.90 31.02 2.98
CA LEU A 12 -5.90 29.98 2.75
C LEU A 12 -6.13 28.76 3.66
N ALA A 13 -6.45 28.97 4.93
CA ALA A 13 -6.73 27.88 5.87
C ALA A 13 -7.95 27.05 5.42
N ILE A 14 -9.04 27.71 5.02
CA ILE A 14 -10.23 27.04 4.51
C ILE A 14 -9.90 26.23 3.25
N PHE A 15 -9.15 26.81 2.32
CA PHE A 15 -8.74 26.12 1.10
C PHE A 15 -7.84 24.91 1.39
N ALA A 16 -6.90 25.03 2.31
CA ALA A 16 -6.04 23.93 2.74
C ALA A 16 -6.87 22.79 3.35
N CYS A 17 -7.79 23.10 4.29
CA CYS A 17 -8.67 22.10 4.87
C CYS A 17 -9.57 21.43 3.81
N ALA A 18 -10.13 22.20 2.87
CA ALA A 18 -10.98 21.67 1.82
C ALA A 18 -10.24 20.71 0.88
N THR A 19 -9.05 21.09 0.43
CA THR A 19 -8.23 20.26 -0.47
C THR A 19 -7.69 19.02 0.23
N THR A 20 -7.16 19.14 1.46
CA THR A 20 -6.76 17.97 2.26
C THR A 20 -7.93 17.03 2.53
N GLY A 21 -9.11 17.58 2.87
CA GLY A 21 -10.32 16.79 3.08
C GLY A 21 -10.75 16.03 1.82
N LEU A 22 -10.71 16.68 0.65
CA LEU A 22 -11.04 16.05 -0.62
C LEU A 22 -10.08 14.92 -0.99
N VAL A 23 -8.77 15.12 -0.78
CA VAL A 23 -7.76 14.09 -1.01
C VAL A 23 -7.95 12.92 -0.04
N ALA A 24 -8.19 13.19 1.24
CA ALA A 24 -8.43 12.16 2.25
C ALA A 24 -9.68 11.33 1.92
N LEU A 25 -10.75 11.99 1.48
CA LEU A 25 -11.99 11.31 1.07
C LEU A 25 -11.77 10.44 -0.18
N THR A 26 -11.02 10.95 -1.16
CA THR A 26 -10.66 10.16 -2.35
C THR A 26 -9.82 8.93 -1.95
N GLN A 27 -8.86 9.11 -1.04
CA GLN A 27 -8.04 8.00 -0.52
C GLN A 27 -8.91 6.95 0.16
N TYR A 28 -9.82 7.37 1.03
CA TYR A 28 -10.71 6.46 1.75
C TYR A 28 -11.62 5.67 0.78
N LEU A 29 -12.17 6.34 -0.22
CA LEU A 29 -13.03 5.69 -1.23
C LEU A 29 -12.25 4.79 -2.20
N THR A 30 -10.96 5.03 -2.41
CA THR A 30 -10.13 4.28 -3.36
C THR A 30 -9.25 3.23 -2.66
N GLU A 31 -9.30 3.14 -1.33
CA GLU A 31 -8.46 2.24 -0.54
C GLU A 31 -8.58 0.78 -1.01
N ASP A 32 -9.79 0.31 -1.28
CA ASP A 32 -10.03 -1.06 -1.74
C ASP A 32 -9.39 -1.33 -3.11
N GLN A 33 -9.49 -0.36 -4.02
CA GLN A 33 -8.87 -0.46 -5.35
C GLN A 33 -7.35 -0.46 -5.25
N ILE A 34 -6.78 0.34 -4.34
CA ILE A 34 -5.33 0.38 -4.11
C ILE A 34 -4.84 -0.97 -3.58
N LYS A 35 -5.50 -1.54 -2.57
CA LYS A 35 -5.15 -2.87 -2.04
C LYS A 35 -5.20 -3.97 -3.10
N LEU A 36 -6.18 -3.91 -4.00
CA LEU A 36 -6.30 -4.87 -5.11
C LEU A 36 -5.12 -4.73 -6.08
N GLN A 37 -4.75 -3.51 -6.44
CA GLN A 37 -3.59 -3.25 -7.30
C GLN A 37 -2.27 -3.63 -6.63
N GLU A 38 -2.11 -3.37 -5.33
CA GLU A 38 -0.94 -3.81 -4.56
C GLU A 38 -0.77 -5.33 -4.59
N GLN A 39 -1.84 -6.09 -4.39
CA GLN A 39 -1.81 -7.56 -4.48
C GLN A 39 -1.45 -8.04 -5.89
N LYS A 40 -2.00 -7.41 -6.94
CA LYS A 40 -1.65 -7.73 -8.33
C LYS A 40 -0.20 -7.43 -8.64
N GLN A 41 0.32 -6.30 -8.16
CA GLN A 41 1.71 -5.93 -8.35
C GLN A 41 2.65 -6.89 -7.64
N LEU A 42 2.35 -7.26 -6.39
CA LEU A 42 3.12 -8.24 -5.64
C LEU A 42 3.12 -9.60 -6.36
N LEU A 43 1.96 -10.07 -6.82
CA LEU A 43 1.85 -11.30 -7.60
C LEU A 43 2.70 -11.23 -8.88
N SER A 44 2.65 -10.11 -9.61
CA SER A 44 3.45 -9.91 -10.81
C SER A 44 4.96 -9.98 -10.51
N VAL A 45 5.41 -9.38 -9.41
CA VAL A 45 6.80 -9.44 -8.97
C VAL A 45 7.19 -10.88 -8.60
N LEU A 46 6.33 -11.61 -7.89
CA LEU A 46 6.58 -13.01 -7.54
C LEU A 46 6.65 -13.91 -8.79
N ASN A 47 5.75 -13.72 -9.75
CA ASN A 47 5.70 -14.47 -11.00
C ASN A 47 6.90 -14.17 -11.93
N GLN A 48 7.59 -13.03 -11.74
CA GLN A 48 8.86 -12.76 -12.43
C GLN A 48 10.01 -13.61 -11.86
N VAL A 49 9.95 -13.98 -10.59
CA VAL A 49 10.97 -14.82 -9.92
C VAL A 49 10.67 -16.30 -10.14
N ILE A 50 9.40 -16.71 -9.99
CA ILE A 50 8.93 -18.08 -10.21
C ILE A 50 7.86 -18.02 -11.32
N PRO A 51 8.15 -18.46 -12.56
CA PRO A 51 7.20 -18.38 -13.66
C PRO A 51 5.91 -19.16 -13.40
N GLU A 52 4.79 -18.64 -13.91
CA GLU A 52 3.45 -19.27 -13.79
C GLU A 52 3.38 -20.69 -14.37
N THR A 53 4.31 -21.09 -15.24
CA THR A 53 4.38 -22.47 -15.75
C THR A 53 4.88 -23.47 -14.71
N MET A 54 5.43 -23.00 -13.59
CA MET A 54 6.03 -23.82 -12.54
C MET A 54 5.17 -23.94 -11.28
N HIS A 55 3.99 -23.30 -11.25
CA HIS A 55 3.10 -23.34 -10.09
C HIS A 55 1.63 -23.25 -10.51
N ASP A 56 0.72 -23.82 -9.71
CA ASP A 56 -0.72 -23.83 -9.98
C ASP A 56 -1.52 -22.89 -9.05
N ASN A 57 -0.86 -22.25 -8.08
CA ASN A 57 -1.47 -21.38 -7.10
C ASN A 57 -1.10 -19.90 -7.26
N ALA A 58 -1.94 -19.00 -6.73
CA ALA A 58 -1.60 -17.59 -6.61
C ALA A 58 -0.65 -17.39 -5.42
N LEU A 59 0.61 -17.06 -5.70
CA LEU A 59 1.67 -16.96 -4.70
C LEU A 59 1.31 -16.00 -3.56
N THR A 60 0.61 -14.90 -3.84
CA THR A 60 0.16 -13.92 -2.85
C THR A 60 -0.84 -14.47 -1.83
N GLN A 61 -1.55 -15.55 -2.14
CA GLN A 61 -2.53 -16.18 -1.26
C GLN A 61 -1.91 -17.24 -0.33
N SER A 62 -0.74 -17.76 -0.70
CA SER A 62 0.00 -18.79 0.06
C SER A 62 1.15 -18.17 0.85
N CYS A 63 0.83 -17.26 1.76
CA CYS A 63 1.80 -16.59 2.64
C CYS A 63 1.82 -17.21 4.04
N THR A 64 3.02 -17.56 4.53
CA THR A 64 3.23 -18.03 5.89
C THR A 64 4.41 -17.32 6.55
N LEU A 65 4.35 -17.13 7.86
CA LEU A 65 5.45 -16.58 8.63
C LEU A 65 6.40 -17.70 9.04
N VAL A 66 7.64 -17.62 8.54
CA VAL A 66 8.68 -18.61 8.83
C VAL A 66 9.78 -17.97 9.64
N THR A 67 10.16 -18.63 10.73
CA THR A 67 11.38 -18.31 11.49
C THR A 67 12.37 -19.43 11.25
N SER A 68 13.46 -19.13 10.57
CA SER A 68 14.55 -20.08 10.31
C SER A 68 15.89 -19.36 10.37
N PRO A 69 16.93 -19.95 11.01
CA PRO A 69 18.28 -19.40 10.98
C PRO A 69 18.81 -19.15 9.56
N GLU A 70 18.37 -19.96 8.58
CA GLU A 70 18.75 -19.85 7.17
C GLU A 70 18.28 -18.54 6.51
N LEU A 71 17.26 -17.89 7.09
CA LEU A 71 16.77 -16.59 6.61
C LEU A 71 17.65 -15.42 7.09
N GLY A 72 18.70 -15.69 7.86
CA GLY A 72 19.66 -14.67 8.32
C GLY A 72 19.10 -13.72 9.38
N THR A 73 17.92 -14.00 9.94
CA THR A 73 17.35 -13.21 11.05
C THR A 73 16.62 -14.08 12.07
N MET A 74 16.48 -13.53 13.28
CA MET A 74 15.71 -14.14 14.37
C MET A 74 14.22 -13.81 14.30
N HIS A 75 13.80 -12.95 13.36
CA HIS A 75 12.40 -12.53 13.23
C HIS A 75 11.67 -13.39 12.20
N ALA A 76 10.37 -13.62 12.43
CA ALA A 76 9.53 -14.30 11.46
C ALA A 76 9.40 -13.46 10.18
N MET A 77 9.67 -14.07 9.02
CA MET A 77 9.55 -13.42 7.72
C MET A 77 8.38 -14.00 6.91
N PRO A 78 7.67 -13.17 6.12
CA PRO A 78 6.68 -13.67 5.18
C PRO A 78 7.37 -14.49 4.07
N THR A 79 6.92 -15.73 3.90
CA THR A 79 7.39 -16.67 2.87
C THR A 79 6.20 -17.05 1.99
N TYR A 80 6.37 -16.91 0.68
CA TYR A 80 5.34 -17.26 -0.32
C TYR A 80 5.68 -18.61 -0.95
N ILE A 81 4.72 -19.53 -0.94
CA ILE A 81 4.94 -20.91 -1.37
C ILE A 81 4.28 -21.15 -2.73
N ALA A 82 5.10 -21.58 -3.69
CA ALA A 82 4.67 -22.12 -4.97
C ALA A 82 4.35 -23.62 -4.82
N THR A 83 3.19 -24.07 -5.31
CA THR A 83 2.74 -25.47 -5.32
C THR A 83 2.54 -25.96 -6.75
#